data_AF-A0A3M2T656-F1
#
_entry.id   AF-A0A3M2T656-F1
#
_cell.length_a   1.000
_cell.length_b   1.000
_cell.length_c   1.000
_cell.angle_alpha   90.00
_cell.angle_beta   90.00
_cell.angle_gamma   90.00
#
_symmetry.space_group_name_H-M   'P 1'
#
loop_
_entity.id
_entity.type
_entity.pdbx_description
1 polymer ?
#
loop_
_entity_poly.entity_id
_entity_poly.type
_entity_poly.pdbx_seq_one_letter_code
_entity_poly.pdbx_strand_id
1 'polypeptide(L)' 'MSPGECKHIIADYLKCLKSRRGVNDEDCRKLAKSYLGCRMDRNLMAPDDFKNLGLAFEEDKNGSRGKDGSSSGSNRAA' A
#
# COMPACT_ATOMS: atom_id res chain seq x y z
N MET A 1 -10.50 7.89 -25.12
CA MET A 1 -10.46 8.65 -23.85
C MET A 1 -10.16 7.65 -22.75
N SER A 2 -8.93 7.61 -22.20
CA SER A 2 -8.65 6.74 -21.05
C SER A 2 -9.33 7.34 -19.83
N PRO A 3 -10.42 6.74 -19.34
CA PRO A 3 -11.22 7.34 -18.28
C PRO A 3 -10.49 7.16 -16.95
N GLY A 4 -9.62 8.11 -16.59
CA GLY A 4 -8.96 8.23 -15.28
C GLY A 4 -8.30 6.95 -14.77
N GLU A 5 -6.98 6.84 -14.89
CA GLU A 5 -6.23 5.71 -14.36
C GLU A 5 -6.56 5.47 -12.87
N CYS A 6 -6.72 4.20 -12.49
CA CYS A 6 -7.09 3.75 -11.14
C CYS A 6 -8.48 4.21 -10.62
N LYS A 7 -9.33 4.83 -11.48
CA LYS A 7 -10.63 5.38 -11.08
C LYS A 7 -11.61 4.34 -10.52
N HIS A 8 -11.61 3.13 -11.05
CA HIS A 8 -12.49 2.06 -10.55
C HIS A 8 -12.10 1.66 -9.12
N ILE A 9 -10.80 1.56 -8.83
CA ILE A 9 -10.30 1.16 -7.51
C ILE A 9 -10.61 2.20 -6.44
N ILE A 10 -10.42 3.49 -6.75
CA ILE A 10 -10.78 4.57 -5.80
C ILE A 10 -12.28 4.64 -5.57
N ALA A 11 -13.10 4.35 -6.58
CA ALA A 11 -14.56 4.29 -6.42
C ALA A 11 -14.96 3.18 -5.44
N ASP A 12 -14.34 2.00 -5.54
CA ASP A 12 -14.58 0.89 -4.62
C ASP A 12 -14.10 1.22 -3.19
N TYR A 13 -12.92 1.82 -3.04
CA TYR A 13 -12.43 2.26 -1.73
C TYR A 13 -13.38 3.27 -1.07
N LEU A 14 -13.82 4.30 -1.79
CA LEU A 14 -14.74 5.30 -1.26
C LEU A 14 -16.12 4.69 -0.94
N LYS A 15 -16.59 3.74 -1.76
CA LYS A 15 -17.82 3.00 -1.49
C LYS A 15 -17.69 2.15 -0.22
N CYS A 16 -16.54 1.53 0.01
CA CYS A 16 -16.24 0.79 1.23
C CYS A 16 -16.30 1.70 2.46
N LEU A 17 -15.61 2.84 2.44
CA LEU A 17 -15.68 3.79 3.55
C LEU A 17 -17.12 4.24 3.82
N LYS A 18 -17.90 4.52 2.77
CA LYS A 18 -19.29 4.92 2.91
C LYS A 18 -20.15 3.82 3.55
N SER A 19 -19.97 2.55 3.18
CA SER A 19 -20.72 1.43 3.78
C SER A 19 -20.30 1.16 5.23
N ARG A 20 -19.05 1.47 5.60
CA ARG A 20 -18.51 1.33 6.95
C ARG A 20 -18.63 2.60 7.80
N ARG A 21 -19.47 3.57 7.41
CA ARG A 21 -19.67 4.86 8.13
C ARG A 21 -18.38 5.65 8.37
N GLY A 22 -17.47 5.62 7.39
CA GLY A 22 -16.17 6.28 7.43
C GLY A 22 -15.07 5.48 8.12
N VAL A 23 -15.38 4.31 8.69
CA VAL A 23 -14.36 3.44 9.28
C VAL A 23 -13.54 2.78 8.18
N ASN A 24 -12.22 2.95 8.25
CA ASN A 24 -11.26 2.31 7.35
C ASN A 24 -10.78 0.98 7.93
N ASP A 25 -11.67 -0.02 7.91
CA ASP A 25 -11.38 -1.38 8.39
C ASP A 25 -10.45 -2.15 7.44
N GLU A 26 -10.18 -3.42 7.75
CA GLU A 26 -9.25 -4.24 6.96
C GLU A 26 -9.67 -4.35 5.48
N ASP A 27 -10.97 -4.51 5.20
CA ASP A 27 -11.49 -4.61 3.84
C ASP A 27 -11.25 -3.31 3.06
N CYS A 28 -11.55 -2.16 3.67
CA CYS A 28 -11.32 -0.87 3.02
C CYS A 28 -9.82 -0.58 2.87
N ARG A 29 -8.99 -0.99 3.83
CA ARG A 29 -7.53 -0.88 3.74
C ARG A 29 -6.96 -1.70 2.58
N LYS A 30 -7.52 -2.89 2.28
CA LYS A 30 -7.11 -3.69 1.11
C LYS A 30 -7.38 -2.94 -0.20
N LEU A 31 -8.54 -2.28 -0.31
CA LEU A 31 -8.86 -1.43 -1.47
C LEU A 31 -7.93 -0.21 -1.58
N ALA A 32 -7.58 0.40 -0.44
CA ALA A 32 -6.60 1.48 -0.40
C ALA A 32 -5.21 1.02 -0.87
N LYS A 33 -4.76 -0.18 -0.47
CA LYS A 33 -3.50 -0.80 -0.94
C LYS A 33 -3.50 -0.95 -2.45
N SER A 34 -4.56 -1.52 -3.02
CA SER A 34 -4.70 -1.67 -4.48
C SER A 34 -4.70 -0.33 -5.21
N TYR A 35 -5.37 0.69 -4.65
CA TYR A 35 -5.43 2.02 -5.26
C TYR A 35 -4.04 2.68 -5.30
N LEU A 36 -3.31 2.65 -4.18
CA LEU A 36 -1.98 3.23 -4.09
C LEU A 36 -0.97 2.45 -4.95
N GLY A 37 -1.06 1.11 -4.98
CA GLY A 37 -0.30 0.26 -5.90
C GLY A 37 -0.46 0.69 -7.36
N CYS A 38 -1.71 0.81 -7.81
CA CYS A 38 -2.01 1.27 -9.17
C CYS A 38 -1.39 2.65 -9.48
N ARG A 39 -1.42 3.59 -8.51
CA ARG A 39 -0.80 4.90 -8.71
C ARG A 39 0.72 4.83 -8.81
N MET A 40 1.36 3.98 -8.00
CA MET A 40 2.81 3.78 -8.04
C MET A 40 3.23 3.13 -9.37
N ASP A 41 2.53 2.08 -9.81
CA ASP A 41 2.81 1.36 -11.08
C ASP A 41 2.64 2.23 -12.33
N ARG A 42 1.78 3.24 -12.25
CA ARG A 42 1.50 4.19 -13.33
C ARG A 42 2.34 5.47 -13.23
N ASN A 43 3.30 5.54 -12.30
CA ASN A 43 4.10 6.72 -11.99
C ASN A 43 3.26 7.97 -11.67
N LEU A 44 2.07 7.78 -11.10
CA LEU A 44 1.17 8.84 -10.62
C LEU A 44 1.41 9.21 -9.15
N MET A 45 2.35 8.52 -8.51
CA MET A 45 2.84 8.72 -7.15
C MET A 45 4.25 8.09 -7.05
N ALA A 46 5.12 8.66 -6.21
CA ALA A 46 6.41 8.04 -5.91
C ALA A 46 6.21 6.68 -5.22
N PRO A 47 7.01 5.65 -5.57
CA PRO A 47 6.92 4.36 -4.91
C PRO A 47 7.30 4.45 -3.43
N ASP A 48 6.55 3.77 -2.57
CA ASP A 48 6.80 3.66 -1.14
C ASP A 48 6.37 2.26 -0.64
N ASP A 49 6.90 1.84 0.51
CA ASP A 49 6.48 0.61 1.15
C ASP A 49 5.08 0.79 1.77
N PHE A 50 4.18 -0.15 1.49
CA PHE A 50 2.83 -0.13 2.06
C PHE A 50 2.79 -0.08 3.60
N LYS A 51 3.81 -0.62 4.28
CA LYS A 51 3.93 -0.52 5.74
C LYS A 51 4.08 0.93 6.22
N ASN A 52 4.82 1.77 5.49
CA ASN A 52 5.03 3.19 5.80
C ASN A 52 3.74 3.99 5.57
N LEU A 53 2.90 3.53 4.65
CA LEU A 53 1.59 4.09 4.36
C LEU A 53 0.49 3.60 5.33
N GLY A 54 0.85 2.85 6.38
CA GLY A 54 -0.10 2.29 7.33
C GLY A 54 -0.95 1.14 6.76
N LEU A 55 -0.46 0.47 5.71
CA LEU A 55 -1.12 -0.62 4.99
C LEU A 55 -0.34 -1.95 5.12
N ALA A 56 0.12 -2.23 6.35
CA ALA A 56 0.65 -3.53 6.71
C ALA A 56 -0.49 -4.53 7.00
N PHE A 57 -0.35 -5.75 6.46
CA PHE A 57 -1.26 -6.88 6.63
C PHE A 57 -0.46 -8.13 6.98
N GLU A 58 -1.03 -9.05 7.74
CA GLU A 58 -0.31 -10.26 8.18
C GLU A 58 0.08 -11.18 7.01
N GLU A 59 -0.71 -11.21 5.93
CA GLU A 59 -0.38 -11.96 4.70
C GLU A 59 0.90 -11.48 4.01
N ASP A 60 1.29 -10.22 4.22
CA ASP A 60 2.50 -9.63 3.61
C ASP A 60 3.79 -10.21 4.22
N LYS A 61 3.72 -10.74 5.45
CA LYS A 61 4.87 -11.34 6.15
C LYS A 61 5.39 -12.63 5.53
N ASN A 62 4.57 -13.32 4.73
CA ASN A 62 4.98 -14.55 4.04
C ASN A 62 5.49 -14.27 2.60
N GLY A 63 5.25 -13.07 2.06
CA GLY A 63 5.57 -12.72 0.67
C GLY A 63 6.91 -12.00 0.47
N SER A 64 7.52 -11.46 1.52
CA SER A 64 8.78 -10.69 1.40
C SER A 64 10.03 -11.56 1.58
N ARG A 65 10.28 -12.46 0.63
CA ARG A 65 11.64 -12.94 0.32
C ARG A 65 12.04 -12.45 -1.08
N GLY A 66 12.54 -11.22 -1.14
CA GLY A 66 13.17 -10.68 -2.35
C GLY A 66 13.62 -9.24 -2.21
N LYS A 67 14.93 -9.04 -1.89
CA LYS A 67 15.86 -7.91 -2.19
C LYS A 67 15.30 -6.48 -2.00
N ASP A 68 15.85 -5.62 -1.15
CA ASP A 68 17.22 -5.08 -1.06
C ASP A 68 17.20 -4.14 0.18
N GLY A 69 18.15 -4.01 1.11
CA GLY A 69 19.59 -4.14 1.01
C GLY A 69 20.30 -2.80 1.23
N SER A 70 20.26 -2.20 2.43
CA SER A 70 21.38 -1.33 2.87
C SER A 70 21.48 -1.16 4.40
N SER A 71 22.37 -1.98 4.98
CA SER A 71 23.42 -1.69 5.96
C SER A 71 23.29 -0.48 6.90
N SER A 72 23.41 -0.75 8.20
CA SER A 72 24.50 -0.14 8.97
C SER A 72 24.91 -1.05 10.14
N GLY A 73 25.94 -1.86 9.91
CA GLY A 73 26.72 -2.45 10.99
C GLY A 73 27.60 -1.39 11.64
N SER A 74 27.70 -1.41 12.97
CA SER A 74 28.77 -0.77 13.73
C SER A 74 28.97 -1.53 15.03
N ASN A 75 29.67 -2.64 14.91
CA ASN A 75 30.33 -3.36 15.99
C ASN A 75 31.29 -2.42 16.72
N ARG A 76 31.14 -2.30 18.03
CA ARG A 76 32.16 -1.73 18.90
C ARG A 76 32.46 -2.70 20.03
N ALA A 77 33.60 -3.38 19.88
CA ALA A 77 34.31 -4.07 20.94
C ALA A 77 35.32 -3.09 21.55
N ALA A 78 35.41 -3.07 22.87
CA ALA A 78 36.59 -2.80 23.69
C ALA A 78 36.23 -3.10 25.15
#